data_AF-A0AAD9LGA8-F1
#
_entry.id   AF-A0AAD9LGA8-F1
#
_cell.length_a   1.000
_cell.length_b   1.000
_cell.length_c   1.000
_cell.angle_alpha   90.00
_cell.angle_beta   90.00
_cell.angle_gamma   90.00
#
_symmetry.space_group_name_H-M   'P 1'
#
loop_
_entity.id
_entity.type
_entity.pdbx_description
1 polymer ?
#
loop_
_entity_poly.entity_id
_entity_poly.type
_entity_poly.pdbx_seq_one_letter_code
_entity_poly.pdbx_strand_id
1 'polypeptide(L)'
;MLPLLLQIKSYWKFVSPHKLTETLVTPVDAVKETIDLAGVCPVEGLFIAGTWWNIAITHYFSLEQHHICHFVIPQYDSHGSYSLGDKLVTPSSTTPSSCADDSFPFEYYFYHGSISYYAFYEEGVGTYCTIDKTAYVRVRGLGTFDSNGSALANDRGAEEYRYSVWYGLVGFMWMVYRVILLRRSYVSCRRYGQKYNKLGETLSRKAAAVYMQESVRFVPHNATNYFRIVVFYVLVEGVMADLFLLIAQDGLFAKTQYISLGYNLSGVMSMVFEMLESMKCLPEKTRLVMKRLLFSYETSLVGELLSAAAMSEYLTWINRSDVGKSRPVALAVSYYVWSLVGHGILVLSFIAFISFIRIFLAFGYLLCTHRSWKVVTAPCSVDTILGSRNKMTMLGGYAWQNHQLFYNCEALKAFGIMKLVEEDGAEYFVVHRIASILVRREEFVVIGSVRGSYVEPCEERQCHGRLSLFNRRLGGFVSTSQLAFASNKVVPWNSPSSSRLSTTT
;
A
#
# COMPACT_ATOMS: atom_id res chain seq x y z
N MET A 1 12.87 8.04 -2.81
CA MET A 1 14.05 7.56 -2.08
C MET A 1 13.78 7.43 -0.59
N LEU A 2 13.28 8.49 0.09
CA LEU A 2 12.98 8.43 1.53
C LEU A 2 12.09 7.24 1.97
N PRO A 3 10.96 6.92 1.29
CA PRO A 3 10.15 5.76 1.69
C PRO A 3 10.90 4.42 1.62
N LEU A 4 11.76 4.23 0.61
CA LEU A 4 12.59 3.01 0.50
C LEU A 4 13.60 2.94 1.66
N LEU A 5 14.23 4.06 2.03
CA LEU A 5 15.20 4.08 3.14
C LEU A 5 14.52 3.74 4.47
N LEU A 6 13.33 4.27 4.71
CA LEU A 6 12.54 3.92 5.90
C LEU A 6 12.17 2.44 5.90
N GLN A 7 11.73 1.91 4.75
CA GLN A 7 11.39 0.51 4.63
C GLN A 7 12.60 -0.41 4.85
N ILE A 8 13.78 -0.05 4.33
CA ILE A 8 15.05 -0.77 4.58
C ILE A 8 15.41 -0.74 6.05
N LYS A 9 15.35 0.44 6.69
CA LYS A 9 15.61 0.60 8.13
C LYS A 9 14.69 -0.31 8.94
N SER A 10 13.41 -0.34 8.59
CA SER A 10 12.43 -1.18 9.28
C SER A 10 12.64 -2.66 9.05
N TYR A 11 12.94 -3.08 7.82
CA TYR A 11 13.31 -4.46 7.51
C TYR A 11 14.48 -4.91 8.39
N TRP A 12 15.53 -4.10 8.51
CA TRP A 12 16.67 -4.40 9.38
C TRP A 12 16.29 -4.52 10.85
N LYS A 13 15.38 -3.68 11.36
CA LYS A 13 14.88 -3.79 12.74
C LYS A 13 14.16 -5.11 12.98
N PHE A 14 13.31 -5.54 12.05
CA PHE A 14 12.49 -6.73 12.22
C PHE A 14 13.21 -8.04 11.93
N VAL A 15 14.20 -8.05 11.04
CA VAL A 15 15.00 -9.25 10.75
C VAL A 15 16.08 -9.51 11.80
N SER A 16 16.43 -8.48 12.59
CA SER A 16 17.42 -8.63 13.65
C SER A 16 16.89 -9.58 14.73
N PRO A 17 17.69 -10.56 15.18
CA PRO A 17 17.30 -11.41 16.29
C PRO A 17 16.99 -10.60 17.55
N HIS A 18 15.94 -10.99 18.26
CA HIS A 18 15.50 -10.36 19.49
C HIS A 18 15.44 -11.37 20.64
N LYS A 19 15.56 -10.88 21.88
CA LYS A 19 15.43 -11.67 23.11
C LYS A 19 14.38 -11.00 23.99
N LEU A 20 13.51 -11.79 24.62
CA LEU A 20 12.52 -11.28 25.55
C LEU A 20 13.17 -10.91 26.88
N THR A 21 12.59 -9.91 27.55
CA THR A 21 12.94 -9.63 28.95
C THR A 21 12.63 -10.84 29.82
N GLU A 22 13.60 -11.24 30.64
CA GLU A 22 13.52 -12.46 31.46
C GLU A 22 12.34 -12.45 32.44
N THR A 23 11.96 -11.27 32.96
CA THR A 23 10.79 -11.07 33.84
C THR A 23 9.45 -11.36 33.17
N LEU A 24 9.41 -11.38 31.83
CA LEU A 24 8.21 -11.62 31.03
C LEU A 24 8.14 -13.05 30.48
N VAL A 25 9.19 -13.85 30.63
CA VAL A 25 9.21 -15.25 30.20
C VAL A 25 8.54 -16.11 31.26
N THR A 26 7.55 -16.89 30.84
CA THR A 26 6.82 -17.78 31.76
C THR A 26 7.53 -19.13 31.86
N PRO A 27 7.88 -19.61 33.07
CA PRO A 27 8.43 -20.94 33.28
C PRO A 27 7.52 -22.06 32.76
N VAL A 28 8.12 -23.19 32.38
CA VAL A 28 7.40 -24.32 31.77
C VAL A 28 6.46 -25.01 32.77
N ASP A 29 6.85 -25.03 34.04
CA ASP A 29 6.12 -25.60 35.17
C ASP A 29 5.04 -24.66 35.76
N ALA A 30 5.04 -23.38 35.37
CA ALA A 30 4.03 -22.43 35.83
C ALA A 30 2.61 -22.84 35.38
N VAL A 31 1.67 -22.77 36.32
CA VAL A 31 0.26 -23.16 36.13
C VAL A 31 -0.54 -21.97 35.63
N LYS A 32 -1.43 -22.23 34.65
CA LYS A 32 -2.37 -21.22 34.15
C LYS A 32 -3.50 -21.02 35.14
N GLU A 33 -3.70 -19.79 35.58
CA GLU A 33 -4.76 -19.40 36.51
C GLU A 33 -5.77 -18.45 35.84
N THR A 34 -7.05 -18.61 36.18
CA THR A 34 -8.15 -17.79 35.62
C THR A 34 -9.05 -17.21 36.70
N ILE A 35 -8.67 -17.33 37.97
CA ILE A 35 -9.47 -16.88 39.12
C ILE A 35 -9.19 -15.40 39.37
N ASP A 36 -10.25 -14.60 39.50
CA ASP A 36 -10.17 -13.15 39.77
C ASP A 36 -9.25 -12.36 38.82
N LEU A 37 -9.43 -12.56 37.51
CA LEU A 37 -8.62 -11.88 36.49
C LEU A 37 -8.69 -10.35 36.60
N ALA A 38 -9.83 -9.79 37.00
CA ALA A 38 -9.99 -8.34 37.09
C ALA A 38 -9.24 -7.74 38.29
N GLY A 39 -9.09 -8.48 39.39
CA GLY A 39 -8.30 -8.06 40.54
C GLY A 39 -6.79 -8.20 40.28
N VAL A 40 -6.36 -9.34 39.73
CA VAL A 40 -4.93 -9.65 39.54
C VAL A 40 -4.34 -8.95 38.32
N CYS A 41 -5.11 -8.84 37.24
CA CYS A 41 -4.67 -8.33 35.94
C CYS A 41 -5.60 -7.19 35.48
N PRO A 42 -5.54 -6.00 36.09
CA PRO A 42 -6.57 -4.97 35.95
C PRO A 42 -6.46 -4.12 34.67
N VAL A 43 -5.54 -4.44 33.77
CA VAL A 43 -5.27 -3.65 32.56
C VAL A 43 -6.30 -3.92 31.48
N GLU A 44 -6.96 -2.88 30.97
CA GLU A 44 -8.00 -2.96 29.93
C GLU A 44 -7.56 -2.39 28.58
N GLY A 45 -6.51 -1.55 28.57
CA GLY A 45 -5.99 -0.97 27.33
C GLY A 45 -4.51 -0.63 27.35
N LEU A 46 -3.93 -0.55 26.15
CA LEU A 46 -2.56 -0.12 25.89
C LEU A 46 -2.58 1.16 25.05
N PHE A 47 -1.88 2.19 25.50
CA PHE A 47 -1.63 3.39 24.72
C PHE A 47 -0.20 3.36 24.18
N ILE A 48 -0.09 3.06 22.89
CA ILE A 48 1.18 2.83 22.19
C ILE A 48 1.24 3.80 21.00
N ALA A 49 2.30 4.59 20.91
CA ALA A 49 2.57 5.50 19.78
C ALA A 49 1.38 6.39 19.35
N GLY A 50 0.68 6.96 20.33
CA GLY A 50 -0.44 7.86 20.07
C GLY A 50 -1.75 7.16 19.69
N THR A 51 -1.80 5.82 19.79
CA THR A 51 -3.00 5.02 19.50
C THR A 51 -3.38 4.18 20.71
N TRP A 52 -4.67 4.14 21.03
CA TRP A 52 -5.20 3.27 22.08
C TRP A 52 -5.65 1.93 21.50
N TRP A 53 -5.29 0.84 22.17
CA TRP A 53 -5.60 -0.54 21.81
C TRP A 53 -6.30 -1.23 22.97
N ASN A 54 -7.48 -1.83 22.72
CA ASN A 54 -8.15 -2.66 23.71
C ASN A 54 -7.39 -3.97 23.89
N ILE A 55 -7.29 -4.44 25.13
CA ILE A 55 -6.76 -5.77 25.43
C ILE A 55 -7.81 -6.57 26.19
N ALA A 56 -7.72 -7.90 26.10
CA ALA A 56 -8.53 -8.80 26.89
C ALA A 56 -7.65 -9.80 27.62
N ILE A 57 -7.79 -9.86 28.94
CA ILE A 57 -7.05 -10.80 29.77
C ILE A 57 -7.66 -12.19 29.64
N THR A 58 -6.79 -13.19 29.52
CA THR A 58 -7.20 -14.58 29.34
C THR A 58 -6.85 -15.46 30.53
N HIS A 59 -5.67 -15.28 31.10
CA HIS A 59 -5.14 -16.02 32.24
C HIS A 59 -3.92 -15.29 32.80
N TYR A 60 -3.43 -15.72 33.96
CA TYR A 60 -2.13 -15.32 34.50
C TYR A 60 -1.34 -16.53 35.00
N PHE A 61 -0.10 -16.27 35.33
CA PHE A 61 0.81 -17.20 36.00
C PHE A 61 1.28 -16.55 37.29
N SER A 62 1.15 -17.25 38.41
CA SER A 62 1.72 -16.83 39.69
C SER A 62 3.17 -17.31 39.79
N LEU A 63 4.09 -16.37 39.96
CA LEU A 63 5.51 -16.64 40.23
C LEU A 63 5.86 -16.15 41.64
N GLU A 64 7.00 -16.56 42.18
CA GLU A 64 7.37 -16.26 43.57
C GLU A 64 7.43 -14.75 43.90
N GLN A 65 7.71 -13.91 42.91
CA GLN A 65 7.96 -12.47 43.10
C GLN A 65 6.94 -11.55 42.40
N HIS A 66 6.15 -12.07 41.44
CA HIS A 66 5.22 -11.29 40.64
C HIS A 66 4.21 -12.17 39.90
N HIS A 67 3.20 -11.55 39.30
CA HIS A 67 2.29 -12.19 38.36
C HIS A 67 2.65 -11.81 36.92
N ILE A 68 2.50 -12.78 36.00
CA ILE A 68 2.56 -12.55 34.56
C ILE A 68 1.15 -12.72 33.99
N CYS A 69 0.59 -11.65 33.45
CA CYS A 69 -0.76 -11.62 32.91
C CYS A 69 -0.74 -11.79 31.39
N HIS A 70 -1.37 -12.84 30.87
CA HIS A 70 -1.50 -13.04 29.42
C HIS A 70 -2.74 -12.32 28.88
N PHE A 71 -2.51 -11.51 27.85
CA PHE A 71 -3.53 -10.73 27.16
C PHE A 71 -3.55 -11.02 25.67
N VAL A 72 -4.69 -10.71 25.07
CA VAL A 72 -4.88 -10.74 23.62
C VAL A 72 -5.45 -9.42 23.13
N ILE A 73 -5.17 -9.08 21.87
CA ILE A 73 -5.95 -8.08 21.13
C ILE A 73 -6.81 -8.87 20.12
N PRO A 74 -8.07 -9.19 20.47
CA PRO A 74 -8.82 -10.24 19.78
C PRO A 74 -8.95 -10.02 18.27
N GLN A 75 -9.14 -8.77 17.86
CA GLN A 75 -9.35 -8.39 16.46
C GLN A 75 -8.07 -8.38 15.62
N TYR A 76 -6.89 -8.62 16.21
CA TYR A 76 -5.60 -8.49 15.53
C TYR A 76 -4.69 -9.71 15.68
N ASP A 77 -5.14 -10.83 16.25
CA ASP A 77 -4.26 -12.01 16.49
C ASP A 77 -2.95 -11.62 17.19
N SER A 78 -3.07 -10.70 18.15
CA SER A 78 -1.95 -10.31 19.00
C SER A 78 -2.05 -11.03 20.33
N HIS A 79 -0.96 -11.67 20.75
CA HIS A 79 -0.85 -12.44 22.00
C HIS A 79 0.40 -11.99 22.72
N GLY A 80 0.27 -11.74 24.01
CA GLY A 80 1.36 -11.19 24.78
C GLY A 80 1.16 -11.36 26.27
N SER A 81 2.20 -10.97 26.99
CA SER A 81 2.20 -11.02 28.44
C SER A 81 2.72 -9.71 28.98
N TYR A 82 2.20 -9.31 30.14
CA TYR A 82 2.73 -8.17 30.88
C TYR A 82 2.99 -8.53 32.33
N SER A 83 3.87 -7.75 32.94
CA SER A 83 4.09 -7.70 34.38
C SER A 83 3.77 -6.30 34.88
N LEU A 84 3.08 -6.24 36.01
CA LEU A 84 2.70 -5.03 36.70
C LEU A 84 3.41 -5.01 38.06
N GLY A 85 4.15 -3.93 38.35
CA GLY A 85 4.73 -3.76 39.68
C GLY A 85 3.75 -3.12 40.67
N ASP A 86 4.06 -3.29 41.94
CA ASP A 86 3.21 -2.95 43.09
C ASP A 86 3.50 -1.56 43.69
N LYS A 87 4.58 -0.90 43.26
CA LYS A 87 5.04 0.39 43.80
C LYS A 87 4.78 1.52 42.82
N LEU A 88 4.34 2.67 43.33
CA LEU A 88 4.20 3.89 42.54
C LEU A 88 5.56 4.34 41.98
N VAL A 89 5.56 4.78 40.74
CA VAL A 89 6.73 5.28 40.01
C VAL A 89 6.39 6.59 39.30
N THR A 90 7.43 7.32 38.91
CA THR A 90 7.25 8.51 38.08
C THR A 90 6.54 8.12 36.76
N PRO A 91 5.47 8.84 36.37
CA PRO A 91 4.73 8.56 35.15
C PRO A 91 5.62 8.53 33.91
N SER A 92 5.28 7.67 32.96
CA SER A 92 5.84 7.77 31.61
C SER A 92 5.47 9.13 31.01
N SER A 93 6.35 9.66 30.17
CA SER A 93 6.09 10.88 29.39
C SER A 93 4.86 10.84 28.47
N THR A 94 4.30 9.66 28.21
CA THR A 94 3.06 9.47 27.44
C THR A 94 1.81 9.38 28.32
N THR A 95 1.99 9.31 29.64
CA THR A 95 0.93 9.24 30.64
C THR A 95 0.26 10.60 30.78
N PRO A 96 -1.09 10.68 30.80
CA PRO A 96 -1.80 11.93 30.97
C PRO A 96 -1.59 12.49 32.38
N SER A 97 -1.67 13.81 32.50
CA SER A 97 -1.49 14.50 33.80
C SER A 97 -2.52 14.07 34.86
N SER A 98 -3.68 13.55 34.45
CA SER A 98 -4.69 12.99 35.35
C SER A 98 -4.21 11.75 36.10
N CYS A 99 -3.21 11.05 35.59
CA CYS A 99 -2.64 9.82 36.15
C CYS A 99 -1.24 10.04 36.76
N ALA A 100 -0.87 11.30 37.04
CA ALA A 100 0.48 11.63 37.48
C ALA A 100 0.85 11.04 38.85
N ASP A 101 -0.12 10.97 39.76
CA ASP A 101 0.06 10.45 41.11
C ASP A 101 -0.42 9.00 41.26
N ASP A 102 -0.83 8.37 40.16
CA ASP A 102 -1.39 7.03 40.10
C ASP A 102 -0.76 6.26 38.93
N SER A 103 0.53 5.96 39.06
CA SER A 103 1.34 5.33 38.01
C SER A 103 2.17 4.18 38.57
N PHE A 104 1.89 2.97 38.09
CA PHE A 104 2.59 1.74 38.45
C PHE A 104 3.52 1.30 37.30
N PRO A 105 4.69 0.69 37.56
CA PRO A 105 5.59 0.27 36.50
C PRO A 105 4.95 -0.87 35.70
N PHE A 106 5.07 -0.79 34.39
CA PHE A 106 4.46 -1.72 33.46
C PHE A 106 5.48 -2.16 32.41
N GLU A 107 5.63 -3.46 32.24
CA GLU A 107 6.46 -4.07 31.19
C GLU A 107 5.62 -5.09 30.44
N TYR A 108 5.78 -5.16 29.12
CA TYR A 108 5.06 -6.13 28.31
C TYR A 108 5.81 -6.48 27.04
N TYR A 109 5.45 -7.63 26.49
CA TYR A 109 5.69 -7.94 25.10
C TYR A 109 4.42 -8.48 24.47
N PHE A 110 4.34 -8.42 23.15
CA PHE A 110 3.42 -9.25 22.39
C PHE A 110 4.00 -9.61 21.04
N TYR A 111 3.41 -10.65 20.47
CA TYR A 111 3.54 -10.97 19.06
C TYR A 111 2.22 -10.71 18.36
N HIS A 112 2.29 -10.10 17.18
CA HIS A 112 1.17 -9.87 16.27
C HIS A 112 1.30 -10.77 15.05
N GLY A 113 0.36 -11.71 14.88
CA GLY A 113 0.34 -12.62 13.74
C GLY A 113 0.23 -11.88 12.40
N SER A 114 1.05 -12.25 11.42
CA SER A 114 0.89 -11.81 10.03
C SER A 114 -0.13 -12.70 9.29
N ILE A 115 -0.41 -12.39 8.02
CA ILE A 115 -1.15 -13.29 7.11
C ILE A 115 -0.30 -14.53 6.77
N SER A 116 1.02 -14.41 6.86
CA SER A 116 1.96 -15.50 6.60
C SER A 116 2.40 -16.20 7.89
N TYR A 117 3.25 -17.24 7.79
CA TYR A 117 3.74 -17.99 8.95
C TYR A 117 4.84 -17.25 9.75
N TYR A 118 4.58 -16.02 10.17
CA TYR A 118 5.42 -15.27 11.09
C TYR A 118 4.60 -14.25 11.87
N ALA A 119 5.14 -13.78 12.99
CA ALA A 119 4.56 -12.74 13.81
C ALA A 119 5.57 -11.62 14.09
N PHE A 120 5.07 -10.40 14.19
CA PHE A 120 5.85 -9.22 14.58
C PHE A 120 5.94 -9.14 16.09
N TYR A 121 7.15 -9.00 16.61
CA TYR A 121 7.43 -8.82 18.03
C TYR A 121 7.53 -7.34 18.37
N GLU A 122 6.90 -6.97 19.47
CA GLU A 122 7.08 -5.69 20.14
C GLU A 122 7.25 -5.93 21.64
N GLU A 123 8.18 -5.21 22.23
CA GLU A 123 8.34 -5.12 23.68
C GLU A 123 8.40 -3.66 24.08
N GLY A 124 7.75 -3.31 25.18
CA GLY A 124 7.70 -1.95 25.68
C GLY A 124 7.65 -1.86 27.19
N VAL A 125 7.93 -0.65 27.67
CA VAL A 125 7.92 -0.30 29.08
C VAL A 125 7.19 1.02 29.27
N GLY A 126 6.58 1.21 30.43
CA GLY A 126 5.80 2.42 30.71
C GLY A 126 5.18 2.42 32.09
N THR A 127 4.05 3.10 32.21
CA THR A 127 3.28 3.13 33.46
C THR A 127 1.81 2.80 33.25
N TYR A 128 1.24 2.06 34.19
CA TYR A 128 -0.19 1.75 34.28
C TYR A 128 -0.91 2.75 35.17
N CYS A 129 -2.06 3.24 34.72
CA CYS A 129 -2.96 4.10 35.48
C CYS A 129 -4.19 3.32 35.95
N THR A 130 -4.53 3.39 37.24
CA THR A 130 -5.70 2.68 37.78
C THR A 130 -7.01 3.43 37.50
N ILE A 131 -6.93 4.76 37.34
CA ILE A 131 -8.10 5.64 37.08
C ILE A 131 -8.81 5.26 35.78
N ASP A 132 -8.07 5.06 34.70
CA ASP A 132 -8.62 4.73 33.36
C ASP A 132 -8.23 3.34 32.86
N LYS A 133 -7.54 2.57 33.72
CA LYS A 133 -7.11 1.19 33.47
C LYS A 133 -6.29 1.01 32.19
N THR A 134 -5.56 2.04 31.79
CA THR A 134 -4.71 2.03 30.59
C THR A 134 -3.23 2.04 30.97
N ALA A 135 -2.42 1.22 30.28
CA ALA A 135 -0.97 1.31 30.35
C ALA A 135 -0.42 2.19 29.22
N TYR A 136 0.37 3.20 29.60
CA TYR A 136 0.99 4.19 28.74
C TYR A 136 2.45 3.84 28.52
N VAL A 137 2.76 3.36 27.33
CA VAL A 137 4.02 2.65 27.08
C VAL A 137 4.80 3.24 25.93
N ARG A 138 6.10 2.92 25.94
CA ARG A 138 7.03 3.19 24.86
C ARG A 138 7.68 1.90 24.41
N VAL A 139 7.80 1.77 23.10
CA VAL A 139 8.43 0.61 22.49
C VAL A 139 9.95 0.64 22.71
N ARG A 140 10.47 -0.48 23.21
CA ARG A 140 11.88 -0.70 23.52
C ARG A 140 12.51 -1.76 22.61
N GLY A 141 11.75 -2.79 22.25
CA GLY A 141 12.21 -3.93 21.44
C GLY A 141 11.31 -4.20 20.25
N LEU A 142 11.91 -4.62 19.13
CA LEU A 142 11.22 -5.03 17.91
C LEU A 142 11.92 -6.24 17.30
N GLY A 143 11.16 -7.06 16.59
CA GLY A 143 11.69 -8.27 15.96
C GLY A 143 10.59 -9.06 15.25
N THR A 144 10.90 -10.28 14.85
CA THR A 144 9.94 -11.18 14.23
C THR A 144 10.21 -12.62 14.63
N PHE A 145 9.20 -13.47 14.63
CA PHE A 145 9.35 -14.89 14.96
C PHE A 145 8.46 -15.76 14.10
N ASP A 146 8.96 -16.92 13.67
CA ASP A 146 8.21 -17.90 12.88
C ASP A 146 7.19 -18.63 13.77
N SER A 147 6.05 -17.97 14.02
CA SER A 147 4.91 -18.53 14.76
C SER A 147 3.64 -17.79 14.36
N ASN A 148 2.50 -18.48 14.37
CA ASN A 148 1.20 -17.88 14.11
C ASN A 148 0.04 -18.73 14.68
N GLY A 149 -1.16 -18.16 14.77
CA GLY A 149 -2.39 -18.84 15.19
C GLY A 149 -2.27 -19.53 16.55
N SER A 150 -2.62 -20.81 16.62
CA SER A 150 -2.65 -21.55 17.90
C SER A 150 -1.27 -21.68 18.56
N ALA A 151 -0.19 -21.77 17.79
CA ALA A 151 1.16 -21.81 18.35
C ALA A 151 1.51 -20.47 19.01
N LEU A 152 1.10 -19.36 18.40
CA LEU A 152 1.29 -18.01 18.92
C LEU A 152 0.49 -17.79 20.22
N ALA A 153 -0.76 -18.23 20.24
CA ALA A 153 -1.65 -18.11 21.39
C ALA A 153 -1.20 -18.92 22.63
N ASN A 154 -0.27 -19.86 22.45
CA ASN A 154 0.29 -20.69 23.52
C ASN A 154 1.78 -20.38 23.79
N ASP A 155 2.34 -19.36 23.14
CA ASP A 155 3.74 -18.98 23.34
C ASP A 155 3.95 -18.42 24.76
N ARG A 156 4.88 -19.03 25.50
CA ARG A 156 5.27 -18.63 26.85
C ARG A 156 6.49 -17.70 26.89
N GLY A 157 7.01 -17.35 25.71
CA GLY A 157 8.32 -16.70 25.60
C GLY A 157 9.47 -17.71 25.72
N ALA A 158 10.68 -17.24 25.48
CA ALA A 158 11.91 -18.02 25.68
C ALA A 158 13.07 -17.07 26.00
N GLU A 159 14.06 -17.59 26.71
CA GLU A 159 15.30 -16.88 27.05
C GLU A 159 16.28 -16.81 25.87
N GLU A 160 16.07 -17.63 24.84
CA GLU A 160 16.90 -17.68 23.64
C GLU A 160 16.57 -16.55 22.66
N TYR A 161 17.54 -16.23 21.80
CA TYR A 161 17.30 -15.33 20.68
C TYR A 161 16.31 -15.93 19.68
N ARG A 162 15.32 -15.14 19.29
CA ARG A 162 14.29 -15.49 18.31
C ARG A 162 14.43 -14.61 17.07
N TYR A 163 14.08 -15.17 15.93
CA TYR A 163 14.04 -14.46 14.64
C TYR A 163 13.08 -15.19 13.68
N SER A 164 12.71 -14.54 12.58
CA SER A 164 11.90 -15.15 11.51
C SER A 164 12.74 -15.32 10.25
N VAL A 165 12.91 -16.57 9.81
CA VAL A 165 13.51 -16.87 8.51
C VAL A 165 12.55 -16.45 7.40
N TRP A 166 11.24 -16.66 7.60
CA TRP A 166 10.22 -16.32 6.62
C TRP A 166 10.20 -14.82 6.30
N TYR A 167 10.10 -13.97 7.33
CA TYR A 167 10.15 -12.52 7.17
C TYR A 167 11.46 -12.07 6.56
N GLY A 168 12.59 -12.65 7.00
CA GLY A 168 13.90 -12.36 6.46
C GLY A 168 13.96 -12.56 4.95
N LEU A 169 13.49 -13.70 4.44
CA LEU A 169 13.50 -14.04 3.01
C LEU A 169 12.48 -13.23 2.20
N VAL A 170 11.21 -13.22 2.61
CA VAL A 170 10.13 -12.53 1.85
C VAL A 170 10.34 -11.02 1.87
N GLY A 171 10.70 -10.46 3.02
CA GLY A 171 11.04 -9.05 3.18
C GLY A 171 12.23 -8.64 2.32
N PHE A 172 13.28 -9.48 2.26
CA PHE A 172 14.44 -9.23 1.39
C PHE A 172 14.04 -9.19 -0.09
N MET A 173 13.27 -10.19 -0.55
CA MET A 173 12.79 -10.25 -1.92
C MET A 173 11.97 -9.01 -2.29
N TRP A 174 11.14 -8.52 -1.36
CA TRP A 174 10.39 -7.28 -1.55
C TRP A 174 11.29 -6.04 -1.66
N MET A 175 12.33 -5.94 -0.82
CA MET A 175 13.28 -4.83 -0.86
C MET A 175 14.03 -4.82 -2.19
N VAL A 176 14.53 -5.98 -2.64
CA VAL A 176 15.19 -6.13 -3.94
C VAL A 176 14.24 -5.71 -5.07
N TYR A 177 12.98 -6.14 -5.02
CA TYR A 177 11.98 -5.75 -6.01
C TYR A 177 11.78 -4.23 -6.08
N ARG A 178 11.62 -3.57 -4.92
CA ARG A 178 11.46 -2.10 -4.83
C ARG A 178 12.69 -1.35 -5.34
N VAL A 179 13.90 -1.86 -5.07
CA VAL A 179 15.16 -1.29 -5.59
C VAL A 179 15.23 -1.40 -7.11
N ILE A 180 14.90 -2.57 -7.67
CA ILE A 180 14.84 -2.78 -9.12
C ILE A 180 13.80 -1.84 -9.75
N LEU A 181 12.62 -1.73 -9.15
CA LEU A 181 11.56 -0.83 -9.57
C LEU A 181 12.05 0.62 -9.62
N LEU A 182 12.64 1.13 -8.53
CA LEU A 182 13.10 2.51 -8.50
C LEU A 182 14.25 2.76 -9.48
N ARG A 183 15.16 1.80 -9.64
CA ARG A 183 16.23 1.87 -10.65
C ARG A 183 15.67 1.96 -12.06
N ARG A 184 14.71 1.09 -12.44
CA ARG A 184 14.10 1.16 -13.78
C ARG A 184 13.37 2.47 -13.99
N SER A 185 12.64 2.97 -12.99
CA SER A 185 11.92 4.25 -13.08
C SER A 185 12.88 5.42 -13.27
N TYR A 186 13.99 5.44 -12.53
CA TYR A 186 15.03 6.46 -12.66
C TYR A 186 15.64 6.46 -14.08
N VAL A 187 15.99 5.27 -14.59
CA VAL A 187 16.54 5.14 -15.96
C VAL A 187 15.52 5.60 -17.00
N SER A 188 14.24 5.24 -16.86
CA SER A 188 13.16 5.68 -17.75
C SER A 188 13.02 7.21 -17.75
N CYS A 189 12.94 7.83 -16.56
CA CYS A 189 12.86 9.29 -16.41
C CYS A 189 14.06 10.00 -17.03
N ARG A 190 15.28 9.51 -16.77
CA ARG A 190 16.51 10.08 -17.32
C ARG A 190 16.53 10.03 -18.84
N ARG A 191 16.17 8.88 -19.44
CA ARG A 191 16.12 8.71 -20.90
C ARG A 191 15.04 9.57 -21.54
N TYR A 192 13.87 9.66 -20.91
CA TYR A 192 12.79 10.53 -21.38
C TYR A 192 13.22 12.00 -21.40
N GLY A 193 13.83 12.49 -20.32
CA GLY A 193 14.39 13.85 -20.25
C GLY A 193 15.49 14.10 -21.29
N GLN A 194 16.43 13.17 -21.47
CA GLN A 194 17.47 13.26 -22.51
C GLN A 194 16.88 13.34 -23.91
N LYS A 195 15.81 12.58 -24.18
CA LYS A 195 15.15 12.59 -25.48
C LYS A 195 14.40 13.91 -25.73
N TYR A 196 13.79 14.48 -24.70
CA TYR A 196 13.18 15.81 -24.76
C TYR A 196 14.20 16.90 -25.09
N ASN A 197 15.34 16.88 -24.40
CA ASN A 197 16.43 17.83 -24.66
C ASN A 197 16.93 17.71 -26.11
N LYS A 198 17.03 16.50 -26.68
CA LYS A 198 17.40 16.28 -28.08
C LYS A 198 16.37 16.81 -29.08
N LEU A 199 15.09 16.87 -28.69
CA LEU A 199 14.02 17.45 -29.50
C LEU A 199 13.96 18.98 -29.39
N GLY A 200 14.82 19.61 -28.59
CA GLY A 200 14.81 21.05 -28.36
C GLY A 200 13.66 21.52 -27.48
N GLU A 201 13.05 20.62 -26.71
CA GLU A 201 11.84 20.88 -25.93
C GLU A 201 12.12 20.81 -24.43
N THR A 202 11.48 21.68 -23.66
CA THR A 202 11.57 21.68 -22.19
C THR A 202 10.36 21.01 -21.57
N LEU A 203 10.58 20.19 -20.55
CA LEU A 203 9.50 19.56 -19.78
C LEU A 203 9.16 20.40 -18.55
N SER A 204 7.88 20.75 -18.37
CA SER A 204 7.43 21.45 -17.18
C SER A 204 7.61 20.59 -15.92
N ARG A 205 7.81 21.21 -14.75
CA ARG A 205 7.96 20.48 -13.47
C ARG A 205 6.75 19.57 -13.18
N LYS A 206 5.54 20.04 -13.51
CA LYS A 206 4.31 19.25 -13.37
C LYS A 206 4.34 18.02 -14.28
N ALA A 207 4.66 18.19 -15.56
CA ALA A 207 4.74 17.07 -16.51
C ALA A 207 5.83 16.06 -16.12
N ALA A 208 6.98 16.53 -15.63
CA ALA A 208 8.06 15.66 -15.13
C ALA A 208 7.63 14.84 -13.91
N ALA A 209 6.91 15.45 -12.96
CA ALA A 209 6.41 14.76 -11.78
C ALA A 209 5.37 13.67 -12.13
N VAL A 210 4.46 13.98 -13.06
CA VAL A 210 3.47 13.00 -13.57
C VAL A 210 4.17 11.84 -14.28
N TYR A 211 5.13 12.13 -15.17
CA TYR A 211 5.88 11.07 -15.86
C TYR A 211 6.67 10.18 -14.89
N MET A 212 7.25 10.78 -13.84
CA MET A 212 7.91 10.03 -12.76
C MET A 212 6.92 9.10 -12.05
N GLN A 213 5.72 9.58 -11.71
CA GLN A 213 4.71 8.76 -11.03
C GLN A 213 4.19 7.61 -11.90
N GLU A 214 3.99 7.84 -13.21
CA GLU A 214 3.70 6.77 -14.18
C GLU A 214 4.85 5.76 -14.25
N SER A 215 6.10 6.24 -14.22
CA SER A 215 7.29 5.39 -14.29
C SER A 215 7.50 4.50 -13.05
N VAL A 216 6.96 4.88 -11.89
CA VAL A 216 7.07 4.15 -10.59
C VAL A 216 5.94 3.10 -10.44
N ARG A 217 5.35 2.66 -11.55
CA ARG A 217 4.36 1.58 -11.55
C ARG A 217 4.92 0.31 -10.91
N PHE A 218 4.10 -0.37 -10.10
CA PHE A 218 4.45 -1.65 -9.48
C PHE A 218 4.66 -2.74 -10.52
N VAL A 219 3.70 -2.94 -11.41
CA VAL A 219 3.70 -4.01 -12.39
C VAL A 219 4.07 -3.47 -13.77
N PRO A 220 4.90 -4.17 -14.57
CA PRO A 220 5.23 -3.73 -15.92
C PRO A 220 4.04 -3.87 -16.87
N HIS A 221 4.11 -3.20 -18.02
CA HIS A 221 3.09 -3.34 -19.06
C HIS A 221 3.02 -4.78 -19.55
N ASN A 222 1.80 -5.28 -19.77
CA ASN A 222 1.49 -6.64 -20.24
C ASN A 222 1.89 -7.77 -19.28
N ALA A 223 2.11 -7.49 -17.99
CA ALA A 223 2.27 -8.54 -17.00
C ALA A 223 1.02 -9.44 -16.93
N THR A 224 1.23 -10.70 -16.52
CA THR A 224 0.14 -11.65 -16.27
C THR A 224 -0.59 -11.31 -14.96
N ASN A 225 -1.84 -11.77 -14.83
CA ASN A 225 -2.57 -11.62 -13.57
C ASN A 225 -1.93 -12.41 -12.43
N TYR A 226 -1.27 -13.53 -12.73
CA TYR A 226 -0.48 -14.25 -11.73
C TYR A 226 0.62 -13.37 -11.13
N PHE A 227 1.39 -12.66 -11.98
CA PHE A 227 2.41 -11.73 -11.49
C PHE A 227 1.80 -10.57 -10.69
N ARG A 228 0.63 -10.05 -11.10
CA ARG A 228 -0.11 -9.03 -10.33
C ARG A 228 -0.50 -9.53 -8.94
N ILE A 229 -0.98 -10.77 -8.83
CA ILE A 229 -1.34 -11.39 -7.55
C ILE A 229 -0.12 -11.53 -6.64
N VAL A 230 1.02 -11.98 -7.16
CA VAL A 230 2.27 -12.07 -6.37
C VAL A 230 2.70 -10.69 -5.85
N VAL A 231 2.72 -9.67 -6.72
CA VAL A 231 3.08 -8.31 -6.30
C VAL A 231 2.05 -7.74 -5.32
N PHE A 232 0.77 -8.05 -5.50
CA PHE A 232 -0.30 -7.64 -4.60
C PHE A 232 -0.12 -8.25 -3.21
N TYR A 233 0.15 -9.55 -3.11
CA TYR A 233 0.42 -10.23 -1.85
C TYR A 233 1.61 -9.59 -1.10
N VAL A 234 2.75 -9.40 -1.77
CA VAL A 234 3.92 -8.78 -1.13
C VAL A 234 3.66 -7.31 -0.77
N LEU A 235 2.81 -6.59 -1.53
CA LEU A 235 2.38 -5.24 -1.19
C LEU A 235 1.51 -5.22 0.08
N VAL A 236 0.61 -6.19 0.25
CA VAL A 236 -0.21 -6.35 1.46
C VAL A 236 0.67 -6.66 2.67
N GLU A 237 1.63 -7.57 2.54
CA GLU A 237 2.64 -7.82 3.59
C GLU A 237 3.44 -6.56 3.93
N GLY A 238 3.77 -5.74 2.92
CA GLY A 238 4.39 -4.43 3.14
C GLY A 238 3.50 -3.43 3.90
N VAL A 239 2.19 -3.43 3.64
CA VAL A 239 1.20 -2.62 4.39
C VAL A 239 1.13 -3.07 5.85
N MET A 240 1.13 -4.38 6.10
CA MET A 240 1.15 -4.95 7.45
C MET A 240 2.39 -4.54 8.25
N ALA A 241 3.57 -4.65 7.63
CA ALA A 241 4.80 -4.19 8.26
C ALA A 241 4.77 -2.67 8.54
N ASP A 242 4.20 -1.88 7.63
CA ASP A 242 4.04 -0.44 7.82
C ASP A 242 3.07 -0.10 8.97
N LEU A 243 1.98 -0.85 9.11
CA LEU A 243 1.02 -0.73 10.21
C LEU A 243 1.66 -1.04 11.55
N PHE A 244 2.46 -2.11 11.62
CA PHE A 244 3.18 -2.46 12.86
C PHE A 244 4.28 -1.44 13.20
N LEU A 245 4.88 -0.78 12.21
CA LEU A 245 5.84 0.30 12.51
C LEU A 245 5.20 1.55 13.09
N LEU A 246 3.89 1.75 12.85
CA LEU A 246 3.17 2.88 13.43
C LEU A 246 3.08 2.76 14.93
N ILE A 247 2.84 1.54 15.44
CA ILE A 247 2.85 1.27 16.88
C ILE A 247 4.28 1.29 17.45
N ALA A 248 5.27 0.99 16.63
CA ALA A 248 6.66 0.90 17.04
C ALA A 248 7.45 2.23 17.09
N GLN A 249 6.86 3.35 16.68
CA GLN A 249 7.58 4.63 16.54
C GLN A 249 6.80 5.79 17.13
N ASP A 250 7.49 6.65 17.88
CA ASP A 250 6.94 7.88 18.42
C ASP A 250 7.32 9.12 17.60
N GLY A 251 6.52 10.18 17.74
CA GLY A 251 6.86 11.53 17.28
C GLY A 251 6.91 11.70 15.76
N LEU A 252 7.95 12.38 15.25
CA LEU A 252 8.06 12.73 13.81
C LEU A 252 8.25 11.51 12.90
N PHE A 253 8.86 10.45 13.42
CA PHE A 253 9.04 9.21 12.66
C PHE A 253 7.70 8.50 12.43
N ALA A 254 6.82 8.47 13.44
CA ALA A 254 5.44 7.97 13.32
C ALA A 254 4.67 8.68 12.20
N LYS A 255 4.75 10.03 12.14
CA LYS A 255 4.10 10.83 11.09
C LYS A 255 4.59 10.48 9.69
N THR A 256 5.89 10.22 9.54
CA THR A 256 6.46 9.82 8.25
C THR A 256 6.02 8.42 7.85
N GLN A 257 5.87 7.53 8.83
CA GLN A 257 5.37 6.18 8.64
C GLN A 257 3.88 6.17 8.20
N TYR A 258 3.05 7.08 8.72
CA TYR A 258 1.65 7.24 8.26
C TYR A 258 1.58 7.66 6.78
N ILE A 259 2.52 8.50 6.32
CA ILE A 259 2.63 8.87 4.90
C ILE A 259 3.01 7.65 4.06
N SER A 260 3.94 6.81 4.53
CA SER A 260 4.30 5.55 3.85
C SER A 260 3.10 4.62 3.72
N LEU A 261 2.34 4.45 4.81
CA LEU A 261 1.14 3.62 4.82
C LEU A 261 0.08 4.13 3.84
N GLY A 262 -0.18 5.45 3.81
CA GLY A 262 -1.10 6.06 2.84
C GLY A 262 -0.68 5.80 1.39
N TYR A 263 0.61 5.91 1.08
CA TYR A 263 1.15 5.60 -0.25
C TYR A 263 0.99 4.11 -0.61
N ASN A 264 1.28 3.20 0.32
CA ASN A 264 1.15 1.76 0.09
C ASN A 264 -0.33 1.35 -0.07
N LEU A 265 -1.26 1.92 0.71
CA LEU A 265 -2.70 1.76 0.52
C LEU A 265 -3.18 2.28 -0.84
N SER A 266 -2.69 3.44 -1.30
CA SER A 266 -2.96 3.89 -2.67
C SER A 266 -2.41 2.92 -3.71
N GLY A 267 -1.25 2.30 -3.43
CA GLY A 267 -0.70 1.23 -4.26
C GLY A 267 -1.63 0.02 -4.36
N VAL A 268 -2.20 -0.41 -3.23
CA VAL A 268 -3.19 -1.50 -3.15
C VAL A 268 -4.41 -1.15 -4.01
N MET A 269 -4.98 0.05 -3.84
CA MET A 269 -6.11 0.52 -4.64
C MET A 269 -5.81 0.52 -6.15
N SER A 270 -4.64 1.07 -6.55
CA SER A 270 -4.22 1.08 -7.96
C SER A 270 -4.00 -0.32 -8.53
N MET A 271 -3.44 -1.24 -7.74
CA MET A 271 -3.20 -2.63 -8.17
C MET A 271 -4.52 -3.38 -8.39
N VAL A 272 -5.47 -3.26 -7.45
CA VAL A 272 -6.79 -3.87 -7.57
C VAL A 272 -7.51 -3.32 -8.79
N PHE A 273 -7.49 -2.00 -9.00
CA PHE A 273 -8.10 -1.39 -10.17
C PHE A 273 -7.45 -1.85 -11.48
N GLU A 274 -6.12 -1.95 -11.54
CA GLU A 274 -5.41 -2.48 -12.71
C GLU A 274 -5.80 -3.94 -13.01
N MET A 275 -5.95 -4.78 -11.98
CA MET A 275 -6.40 -6.16 -12.14
C MET A 275 -7.83 -6.20 -12.72
N LEU A 276 -8.77 -5.42 -12.17
CA LEU A 276 -10.13 -5.32 -12.68
C LEU A 276 -10.19 -4.81 -14.14
N GLU A 277 -9.36 -3.83 -14.48
CA GLU A 277 -9.24 -3.28 -15.83
C GLU A 277 -8.67 -4.33 -16.80
N SER A 278 -7.65 -5.08 -16.38
CA SER A 278 -7.03 -6.13 -17.19
C SER A 278 -7.95 -7.34 -17.43
N MET A 279 -8.83 -7.64 -16.46
CA MET A 279 -9.83 -8.70 -16.56
C MET A 279 -11.09 -8.24 -17.33
N LYS A 280 -11.15 -6.98 -17.79
CA LYS A 280 -12.31 -6.38 -18.47
C LYS A 280 -13.61 -6.49 -17.64
N CYS A 281 -13.50 -6.43 -16.31
CA CYS A 281 -14.64 -6.55 -15.40
C CYS A 281 -15.51 -5.30 -15.31
N LEU A 282 -15.07 -4.17 -15.89
CA LEU A 282 -15.77 -2.89 -15.79
C LEU A 282 -16.19 -2.38 -17.17
N PRO A 283 -17.45 -1.94 -17.35
CA PRO A 283 -17.86 -1.20 -18.53
C PRO A 283 -17.04 0.09 -18.68
N GLU A 284 -16.77 0.52 -19.92
CA GLU A 284 -15.91 1.67 -20.23
C GLU A 284 -16.35 2.94 -19.50
N LYS A 285 -17.66 3.22 -19.45
CA LYS A 285 -18.20 4.39 -18.74
C LYS A 285 -17.85 4.35 -17.25
N THR A 286 -18.03 3.21 -16.59
CA THR A 286 -17.71 3.03 -15.16
C THR A 286 -16.22 3.12 -14.92
N ARG A 287 -15.41 2.48 -15.80
CA ARG A 287 -13.95 2.55 -15.77
C ARG A 287 -13.45 4.00 -15.79
N LEU A 288 -13.95 4.82 -16.71
CA LEU A 288 -13.57 6.23 -16.84
C LEU A 288 -13.98 7.07 -15.62
N VAL A 289 -15.20 6.88 -15.12
CA VAL A 289 -15.71 7.58 -13.93
C VAL A 289 -14.81 7.27 -12.73
N MET A 290 -14.54 5.98 -12.46
CA MET A 290 -13.65 5.57 -11.36
C MET A 290 -12.25 6.14 -11.55
N LYS A 291 -11.68 6.06 -12.76
CA LYS A 291 -10.33 6.54 -13.05
C LYS A 291 -10.18 8.04 -12.83
N ARG A 292 -11.17 8.84 -13.23
CA ARG A 292 -11.14 10.30 -13.08
C ARG A 292 -11.41 10.78 -11.65
N LEU A 293 -12.23 10.07 -10.88
CA LEU A 293 -12.56 10.46 -9.50
C LEU A 293 -11.54 9.94 -8.47
N LEU A 294 -11.09 8.68 -8.60
CA LEU A 294 -10.24 8.02 -7.61
C LEU A 294 -8.75 8.01 -7.95
N PHE A 295 -8.42 8.08 -9.25
CA PHE A 295 -7.07 7.92 -9.76
C PHE A 295 -6.66 9.13 -10.57
N SER A 296 -6.62 10.29 -9.92
CA SER A 296 -6.14 11.54 -10.54
C SER A 296 -4.89 12.10 -9.87
N TYR A 297 -4.00 12.65 -10.68
CA TYR A 297 -2.73 13.19 -10.23
C TYR A 297 -2.88 14.37 -9.27
N GLU A 298 -3.89 15.20 -9.49
CA GLU A 298 -4.16 16.39 -8.69
C GLU A 298 -4.69 16.06 -7.29
N THR A 299 -5.41 14.94 -7.11
CA THR A 299 -6.09 14.64 -5.83
C THR A 299 -5.42 13.54 -5.01
N SER A 300 -4.67 12.63 -5.64
CA SER A 300 -4.12 11.45 -4.97
C SER A 300 -3.22 11.77 -3.79
N LEU A 301 -2.24 12.66 -3.99
CA LEU A 301 -1.27 13.04 -2.96
C LEU A 301 -1.94 13.72 -1.77
N VAL A 302 -2.90 14.62 -2.03
CA VAL A 302 -3.64 15.31 -0.96
C VAL A 302 -4.48 14.31 -0.16
N GLY A 303 -5.13 13.36 -0.85
CA GLY A 303 -5.86 12.27 -0.19
C GLY A 303 -4.95 11.45 0.73
N GLU A 304 -3.78 11.05 0.24
CA GLU A 304 -2.79 10.28 1.02
C GLU A 304 -2.31 11.05 2.27
N LEU A 305 -2.03 12.34 2.14
CA LEU A 305 -1.56 13.18 3.25
C LEU A 305 -2.65 13.44 4.31
N LEU A 306 -3.89 13.71 3.89
CA LEU A 306 -5.01 13.90 4.81
C LEU A 306 -5.36 12.60 5.54
N SER A 307 -5.31 11.47 4.83
CA SER A 307 -5.47 10.15 5.45
C SER A 307 -4.37 9.84 6.45
N ALA A 308 -3.10 10.14 6.14
CA ALA A 308 -2.00 10.00 7.08
C ALA A 308 -2.20 10.85 8.36
N ALA A 309 -2.75 12.06 8.23
CA ALA A 309 -2.99 12.93 9.38
C ALA A 309 -4.15 12.48 10.29
N ALA A 310 -5.21 11.89 9.73
CA ALA A 310 -6.39 11.44 10.48
C ALA A 310 -6.27 10.02 11.07
N MET A 311 -5.20 9.30 10.71
CA MET A 311 -5.14 7.85 10.90
C MET A 311 -5.04 7.41 12.36
N SER A 312 -4.28 8.09 13.21
CA SER A 312 -4.12 7.76 14.63
C SER A 312 -5.43 7.86 15.41
N GLU A 313 -6.16 8.96 15.19
CA GLU A 313 -7.47 9.21 15.79
C GLU A 313 -8.48 8.17 15.33
N TYR A 314 -8.45 7.83 14.04
CA TYR A 314 -9.33 6.82 13.47
C TYR A 314 -9.09 5.42 14.04
N LEU A 315 -7.83 5.00 14.19
CA LEU A 315 -7.49 3.72 14.82
C LEU A 315 -7.97 3.66 16.27
N THR A 316 -7.71 4.73 17.02
CA THR A 316 -8.18 4.86 18.42
C THR A 316 -9.70 4.75 18.50
N TRP A 317 -10.42 5.43 17.60
CA TRP A 317 -11.88 5.37 17.54
C TRP A 317 -12.40 3.95 17.24
N ILE A 318 -11.79 3.23 16.29
CA ILE A 318 -12.18 1.83 15.99
C ILE A 318 -11.94 0.93 17.19
N ASN A 319 -10.78 1.00 17.84
CA ASN A 319 -10.45 0.12 18.97
C ASN A 319 -11.38 0.36 20.16
N ARG A 320 -11.88 1.59 20.34
CA ARG A 320 -12.88 1.94 21.35
C ARG A 320 -14.32 1.56 20.97
N SER A 321 -14.57 1.18 19.72
CA SER A 321 -15.89 0.76 19.26
C SER A 321 -16.22 -0.68 19.71
N ASP A 322 -17.41 -1.18 19.37
CA ASP A 322 -17.81 -2.55 19.68
C ASP A 322 -16.93 -3.63 19.00
N VAL A 323 -16.12 -3.27 18.00
CA VAL A 323 -15.09 -4.16 17.43
C VAL A 323 -14.09 -4.61 18.50
N GLY A 324 -13.81 -3.78 19.50
CA GLY A 324 -12.94 -4.12 20.62
C GLY A 324 -13.52 -5.19 21.56
N LYS A 325 -14.83 -5.46 21.51
CA LYS A 325 -15.52 -6.48 22.33
C LYS A 325 -15.65 -7.82 21.60
N SER A 326 -14.74 -8.11 20.67
CA SER A 326 -14.88 -9.24 19.75
C SER A 326 -14.25 -10.56 20.22
N ARG A 327 -13.74 -10.63 21.47
CA ARG A 327 -13.16 -11.85 22.05
C ARG A 327 -14.06 -13.09 21.94
N PRO A 328 -15.37 -13.06 22.25
CA PRO A 328 -16.21 -14.26 22.16
C PRO A 328 -16.23 -14.85 20.74
N VAL A 329 -16.22 -13.98 19.73
CA VAL A 329 -16.24 -14.39 18.32
C VAL A 329 -14.86 -14.92 17.91
N ALA A 330 -13.78 -14.26 18.34
CA ALA A 330 -12.42 -14.72 18.11
C ALA A 330 -12.16 -16.12 18.72
N LEU A 331 -12.71 -16.41 19.90
CA LEU A 331 -12.65 -17.74 20.52
C LEU A 331 -13.46 -18.78 19.73
N ALA A 332 -14.59 -18.41 19.14
CA ALA A 332 -15.43 -19.31 18.38
C ALA A 332 -14.83 -19.72 17.02
N VAL A 333 -14.07 -18.83 16.37
CA VAL A 333 -13.56 -19.05 14.99
C VAL A 333 -12.03 -19.20 14.92
N SER A 334 -11.30 -18.79 15.97
CA SER A 334 -9.84 -18.55 16.09
C SER A 334 -9.44 -17.08 15.93
N TYR A 335 -8.45 -16.68 16.72
CA TYR A 335 -7.85 -15.34 16.68
C TYR A 335 -7.26 -15.01 15.30
N TYR A 336 -6.62 -15.98 14.65
CA TYR A 336 -6.07 -15.82 13.30
C TYR A 336 -7.14 -15.45 12.27
N VAL A 337 -8.22 -16.25 12.17
CA VAL A 337 -9.28 -15.98 11.20
C VAL A 337 -10.01 -14.67 11.51
N TRP A 338 -10.26 -14.40 12.79
CA TRP A 338 -10.91 -13.17 13.20
C TRP A 338 -10.05 -11.92 12.96
N SER A 339 -8.72 -12.06 13.05
CA SER A 339 -7.77 -11.00 12.69
C SER A 339 -7.86 -10.61 11.22
N LEU A 340 -8.08 -11.56 10.30
CA LEU A 340 -8.32 -11.23 8.89
C LEU A 340 -9.56 -10.35 8.71
N VAL A 341 -10.61 -10.59 9.50
CA VAL A 341 -11.81 -9.74 9.50
C VAL A 341 -11.52 -8.37 10.11
N GLY A 342 -10.83 -8.32 11.26
CA GLY A 342 -10.44 -7.08 11.93
C GLY A 342 -9.56 -6.17 11.06
N HIS A 343 -8.50 -6.73 10.47
CA HIS A 343 -7.65 -6.02 9.50
C HIS A 343 -8.40 -5.67 8.22
N GLY A 344 -9.32 -6.53 7.76
CA GLY A 344 -10.21 -6.23 6.65
C GLY A 344 -11.05 -4.97 6.91
N ILE A 345 -11.65 -4.86 8.10
CA ILE A 345 -12.40 -3.66 8.52
C ILE A 345 -11.47 -2.44 8.52
N LEU A 346 -10.28 -2.52 9.12
CA LEU A 346 -9.32 -1.41 9.14
C LEU A 346 -8.92 -0.94 7.73
N VAL A 347 -8.45 -1.86 6.90
CA VAL A 347 -7.95 -1.56 5.56
C VAL A 347 -9.07 -1.03 4.66
N LEU A 348 -10.25 -1.65 4.67
CA LEU A 348 -11.39 -1.20 3.87
C LEU A 348 -11.88 0.18 4.31
N SER A 349 -11.90 0.44 5.62
CA SER A 349 -12.22 1.75 6.16
C SER A 349 -11.24 2.84 5.72
N PHE A 350 -9.93 2.56 5.74
CA PHE A 350 -8.95 3.51 5.23
C PHE A 350 -9.07 3.74 3.72
N ILE A 351 -9.31 2.67 2.95
CA ILE A 351 -9.56 2.77 1.52
C ILE A 351 -10.81 3.62 1.25
N ALA A 352 -11.88 3.43 2.02
CA ALA A 352 -13.10 4.21 1.91
C ALA A 352 -12.85 5.70 2.24
N PHE A 353 -12.08 5.99 3.29
CA PHE A 353 -11.71 7.35 3.65
C PHE A 353 -10.86 8.04 2.57
N ILE A 354 -9.79 7.38 2.10
CA ILE A 354 -8.95 7.88 1.00
C ILE A 354 -9.81 8.15 -0.24
N SER A 355 -10.70 7.20 -0.58
CA SER A 355 -11.60 7.31 -1.73
C SER A 355 -12.54 8.49 -1.59
N PHE A 356 -13.16 8.68 -0.42
CA PHE A 356 -14.05 9.79 -0.13
C PHE A 356 -13.35 11.14 -0.33
N ILE A 357 -12.16 11.31 0.25
CA ILE A 357 -11.37 12.54 0.12
C ILE A 357 -11.00 12.79 -1.35
N ARG A 358 -10.54 11.77 -2.08
CA ARG A 358 -10.18 11.91 -3.50
C ARG A 358 -11.36 12.30 -4.37
N ILE A 359 -12.53 11.68 -4.16
CA ILE A 359 -13.76 12.00 -4.88
C ILE A 359 -14.16 13.45 -4.60
N PHE A 360 -14.19 13.86 -3.33
CA PHE A 360 -14.56 15.22 -2.94
C PHE A 360 -13.63 16.25 -3.57
N LEU A 361 -12.32 16.03 -3.48
CA LEU A 361 -11.32 16.90 -4.10
C LEU A 361 -11.40 16.90 -5.62
N ALA A 362 -11.74 15.77 -6.26
CA ALA A 362 -11.89 15.69 -7.71
C ALA A 362 -13.08 16.53 -8.18
N PHE A 363 -14.24 16.43 -7.49
CA PHE A 363 -15.39 17.26 -7.80
C PHE A 363 -15.09 18.76 -7.58
N GLY A 364 -14.45 19.12 -6.46
CA GLY A 364 -14.01 20.48 -6.20
C GLY A 364 -13.07 21.01 -7.30
N TYR A 365 -12.06 20.21 -7.67
CA TYR A 365 -11.11 20.56 -8.72
C TYR A 365 -11.77 20.75 -10.09
N LEU A 366 -12.69 19.85 -10.46
CA LEU A 366 -13.44 19.94 -11.72
C LEU A 366 -14.36 21.16 -11.76
N LEU A 367 -14.98 21.50 -10.62
CA LEU A 367 -15.82 22.69 -10.52
C LEU A 367 -14.98 23.97 -10.67
N CYS A 368 -13.84 24.06 -10.00
CA CYS A 368 -12.94 25.22 -10.07
C CYS A 368 -12.30 25.38 -11.46
N THR A 369 -11.90 24.28 -12.10
CA THR A 369 -11.10 24.32 -13.33
C THR A 369 -11.96 24.29 -14.60
N HIS A 370 -12.98 23.43 -14.62
CA HIS A 370 -13.81 23.19 -15.82
C HIS A 370 -15.22 23.76 -15.71
N ARG A 371 -15.64 24.23 -14.52
CA ARG A 371 -17.01 24.67 -14.22
C ARG A 371 -18.08 23.66 -14.62
N SER A 372 -17.71 22.37 -14.70
CA SER A 372 -18.58 21.31 -15.17
C SER A 372 -18.10 19.94 -14.72
N TRP A 373 -19.04 19.09 -14.33
CA TRP A 373 -18.77 17.69 -13.98
C TRP A 373 -18.86 16.76 -15.20
N LYS A 374 -19.19 17.28 -16.39
CA LYS A 374 -19.24 16.49 -17.64
C LYS A 374 -17.91 15.82 -17.97
N VAL A 375 -16.79 16.37 -17.48
CA VAL A 375 -15.45 15.77 -17.62
C VAL A 375 -15.41 14.38 -16.98
N VAL A 376 -16.20 14.08 -15.95
CA VAL A 376 -16.22 12.75 -15.31
C VAL A 376 -16.73 11.67 -16.27
N THR A 377 -17.74 11.98 -17.09
CA THR A 377 -18.46 10.98 -17.90
C THR A 377 -18.18 11.07 -19.40
N ALA A 378 -17.65 12.19 -19.90
CA ALA A 378 -17.44 12.39 -21.33
C ALA A 378 -16.35 11.46 -21.90
N PRO A 379 -16.60 10.81 -23.05
CA PRO A 379 -15.60 9.92 -23.65
C PRO A 379 -14.37 10.69 -24.14
N CYS A 380 -13.21 10.05 -24.09
CA CYS A 380 -11.98 10.55 -24.68
C CYS A 380 -11.19 9.36 -25.25
N SER A 381 -10.94 9.38 -26.56
CA SER A 381 -10.25 8.30 -27.27
C SER A 381 -8.88 7.99 -26.67
N VAL A 382 -8.15 8.99 -26.19
CA VAL A 382 -6.86 8.82 -25.52
C VAL A 382 -6.99 7.99 -24.23
N ASP A 383 -8.02 8.21 -23.39
CA ASP A 383 -8.22 7.40 -22.17
C ASP A 383 -8.57 5.94 -22.49
N THR A 384 -9.29 5.72 -23.58
CA THR A 384 -9.65 4.38 -24.07
C THR A 384 -8.42 3.65 -24.60
N ILE A 385 -7.58 4.32 -25.42
CA ILE A 385 -6.37 3.73 -26.02
C ILE A 385 -5.29 3.47 -24.98
N LEU A 386 -5.10 4.41 -24.05
CA LEU A 386 -4.18 4.20 -22.93
C LEU A 386 -4.66 3.02 -22.08
N GLY A 387 -5.95 2.94 -21.77
CA GLY A 387 -6.52 1.83 -21.00
C GLY A 387 -5.73 1.60 -19.71
N SER A 388 -5.37 0.33 -19.46
CA SER A 388 -4.55 -0.06 -18.31
C SER A 388 -3.10 0.41 -18.41
N ARG A 389 -2.61 0.94 -19.53
CA ARG A 389 -1.23 1.44 -19.65
C ARG A 389 -1.00 2.74 -18.89
N ASN A 390 -2.06 3.50 -18.66
CA ASN A 390 -2.01 4.70 -17.83
C ASN A 390 -2.45 4.37 -16.39
N LYS A 391 -1.63 4.70 -15.40
CA LYS A 391 -1.97 4.51 -13.99
C LYS A 391 -3.06 5.48 -13.53
N MET A 392 -2.96 6.76 -13.89
CA MET A 392 -3.81 7.83 -13.37
C MET A 392 -4.12 8.90 -14.42
N THR A 393 -5.27 9.55 -14.29
CA THR A 393 -5.66 10.65 -15.19
C THR A 393 -5.14 11.99 -14.69
N MET A 394 -5.04 12.97 -15.59
CA MET A 394 -4.65 14.34 -15.28
C MET A 394 -5.85 15.25 -15.53
N LEU A 395 -6.59 15.60 -14.46
CA LEU A 395 -7.86 16.33 -14.58
C LEU A 395 -7.66 17.73 -15.19
N GLY A 396 -6.55 18.40 -14.84
CA GLY A 396 -6.18 19.68 -15.45
C GLY A 396 -5.60 19.54 -16.86
N GLY A 397 -5.40 18.30 -17.32
CA GLY A 397 -4.91 17.99 -18.66
C GLY A 397 -6.00 17.99 -19.73
N TYR A 398 -7.27 17.93 -19.33
CA TYR A 398 -8.39 17.95 -20.27
C TYR A 398 -8.66 19.36 -20.80
N ALA A 399 -9.25 19.42 -21.99
CA ALA A 399 -9.77 20.61 -22.61
C ALA A 399 -11.01 20.28 -23.44
N TRP A 400 -12.02 21.15 -23.37
CA TRP A 400 -13.20 21.07 -24.23
C TRP A 400 -12.93 21.70 -25.59
N GLN A 401 -13.33 21.01 -26.65
CA GLN A 401 -13.33 21.54 -28.01
C GLN A 401 -14.53 20.93 -28.75
N ASN A 402 -15.39 21.76 -29.34
CA ASN A 402 -16.59 21.32 -30.08
C ASN A 402 -17.45 20.31 -29.31
N HIS A 403 -17.72 20.57 -28.02
CA HIS A 403 -18.47 19.70 -27.11
C HIS A 403 -17.87 18.30 -26.88
N GLN A 404 -16.61 18.09 -27.25
CA GLN A 404 -15.87 16.86 -27.04
C GLN A 404 -14.66 17.10 -26.14
N LEU A 405 -14.24 16.04 -25.45
CA LEU A 405 -13.17 16.09 -24.44
C LEU A 405 -11.84 15.63 -25.05
N PHE A 406 -10.81 16.47 -24.94
CA PHE A 406 -9.47 16.19 -25.44
C PHE A 406 -8.43 16.36 -24.33
N TYR A 407 -7.26 15.73 -24.46
CA TYR A 407 -6.08 16.10 -23.70
C TYR A 407 -5.30 17.20 -24.41
N ASN A 408 -4.81 18.15 -23.62
CA ASN A 408 -3.87 19.16 -24.10
C ASN A 408 -2.48 18.56 -24.34
N CYS A 409 -1.65 19.25 -25.12
CA CYS A 409 -0.33 18.75 -25.49
C CYS A 409 0.52 18.49 -24.24
N GLU A 410 0.55 19.41 -23.25
CA GLU A 410 1.30 19.25 -21.99
C GLU A 410 0.94 17.95 -21.24
N ALA A 411 -0.33 17.55 -21.22
CA ALA A 411 -0.75 16.29 -20.60
C ALA A 411 -0.27 15.08 -21.41
N LEU A 412 -0.29 15.16 -22.74
CA LEU A 412 0.30 14.12 -23.58
C LEU A 412 1.82 13.98 -23.30
N LYS A 413 2.52 15.11 -23.15
CA LYS A 413 3.93 15.14 -22.71
C LYS A 413 4.08 14.49 -21.33
N ALA A 414 3.23 14.86 -20.37
CA ALA A 414 3.25 14.34 -19.01
C ALA A 414 3.10 12.81 -18.93
N PHE A 415 2.26 12.21 -19.78
CA PHE A 415 2.11 10.75 -19.87
C PHE A 415 3.23 10.06 -20.68
N GLY A 416 4.18 10.81 -21.21
CA GLY A 416 5.27 10.25 -22.03
C GLY A 416 4.87 9.85 -23.44
N ILE A 417 3.76 10.40 -23.95
CA ILE A 417 3.23 10.10 -25.28
C ILE A 417 4.08 10.82 -26.33
N MET A 418 4.41 10.10 -27.41
CA MET A 418 5.13 10.60 -28.56
C MET A 418 4.37 10.34 -29.85
N LYS A 419 4.70 11.11 -30.89
CA LYS A 419 4.20 10.97 -32.24
C LYS A 419 5.24 10.27 -33.11
N LEU A 420 4.85 9.19 -33.77
CA LEU A 420 5.59 8.61 -34.89
C LEU A 420 4.91 9.05 -36.20
N VAL A 421 5.70 9.41 -37.19
CA VAL A 421 5.21 9.66 -38.56
C VAL A 421 5.96 8.71 -39.47
N GLU A 422 5.21 7.89 -40.21
CA GLU A 422 5.78 6.98 -41.21
C GLU A 422 5.95 7.68 -42.56
N GLU A 423 6.60 6.98 -43.50
CA GLU A 423 6.96 7.54 -44.82
C GLU A 423 5.72 7.93 -45.65
N ASP A 424 4.60 7.25 -45.44
CA ASP A 424 3.30 7.53 -46.05
C ASP A 424 2.56 8.74 -45.42
N GLY A 425 3.15 9.37 -44.40
CA GLY A 425 2.57 10.47 -43.64
C GLY A 425 1.57 10.02 -42.57
N ALA A 426 1.37 8.71 -42.36
CA ALA A 426 0.50 8.21 -41.31
C ALA A 426 1.10 8.54 -39.92
N GLU A 427 0.26 9.10 -39.05
CA GLU A 427 0.64 9.47 -37.70
C GLU A 427 0.19 8.40 -36.70
N TYR A 428 1.08 8.06 -35.76
CA TYR A 428 0.87 7.02 -34.77
C TYR A 428 1.11 7.52 -33.35
N PHE A 429 0.32 6.96 -32.43
CA PHE A 429 0.34 7.22 -31.00
C PHE A 429 1.28 6.24 -30.30
N VAL A 430 2.37 6.76 -29.75
CA VAL A 430 3.49 5.95 -29.23
C VAL A 430 3.68 6.20 -27.74
N VAL A 431 3.90 5.12 -26.99
CA VAL A 431 4.20 5.17 -25.55
C VAL A 431 5.48 4.41 -25.23
N HIS A 432 6.12 4.78 -24.11
CA HIS A 432 7.24 4.01 -23.58
C HIS A 432 6.74 2.79 -22.82
N ARG A 433 7.11 1.59 -23.27
CA ARG A 433 6.79 0.33 -22.61
C ARG A 433 7.70 0.12 -21.41
N ILE A 434 7.12 0.24 -20.21
CA ILE A 434 7.79 -0.15 -18.96
C ILE A 434 7.92 -1.70 -18.90
N ALA A 435 9.15 -2.21 -19.00
CA ALA A 435 9.50 -3.62 -18.81
C ALA A 435 9.76 -3.99 -17.34
N SER A 436 9.82 -5.30 -17.06
CA SER A 436 9.93 -5.86 -15.71
C SER A 436 11.25 -5.52 -15.02
N ILE A 437 12.40 -5.81 -15.64
CA ILE A 437 13.72 -5.75 -14.98
C ILE A 437 14.70 -4.82 -15.72
N LEU A 438 14.80 -4.94 -17.05
CA LEU A 438 15.76 -4.17 -17.84
C LEU A 438 15.03 -3.14 -18.69
N VAL A 439 15.41 -1.87 -18.60
CA VAL A 439 14.93 -0.84 -19.53
C VAL A 439 15.78 -0.93 -20.80
N ARG A 440 15.29 -1.58 -21.86
CA ARG A 440 15.99 -1.62 -23.16
C ARG A 440 15.93 -0.26 -23.85
N ARG A 441 16.87 0.01 -24.75
CA ARG A 441 17.01 1.34 -25.40
C ARG A 441 15.86 1.67 -26.37
N GLU A 442 15.13 0.67 -26.85
CA GLU A 442 14.14 0.76 -27.93
C GLU A 442 12.76 0.25 -27.50
N GLU A 443 12.24 0.69 -26.35
CA GLU A 443 10.96 0.23 -25.80
C GLU A 443 9.78 1.16 -26.15
N PHE A 444 9.84 1.88 -27.26
CA PHE A 444 8.68 2.62 -27.74
C PHE A 444 7.76 1.69 -28.53
N VAL A 445 6.48 1.67 -28.17
CA VAL A 445 5.47 0.85 -28.83
C VAL A 445 4.36 1.74 -29.38
N VAL A 446 3.98 1.46 -30.62
CA VAL A 446 2.81 2.04 -31.27
C VAL A 446 1.58 1.34 -30.69
N ILE A 447 0.61 2.11 -30.19
CA ILE A 447 -0.62 1.58 -29.58
C ILE A 447 -1.91 2.14 -30.20
N GLY A 448 -1.80 3.13 -31.08
CA GLY A 448 -2.94 3.67 -31.80
C GLY A 448 -2.54 4.42 -33.07
N SER A 449 -3.44 4.51 -34.03
CA SER A 449 -3.33 5.38 -35.20
C SER A 449 -4.02 6.71 -34.96
N VAL A 450 -3.45 7.80 -35.43
CA VAL A 450 -3.98 9.15 -35.22
C VAL A 450 -4.61 9.66 -36.51
N ARG A 451 -5.91 9.98 -36.45
CA ARG A 451 -6.67 10.59 -37.55
C ARG A 451 -7.19 11.96 -37.12
N GLY A 452 -6.56 13.02 -37.62
CA GLY A 452 -6.84 14.37 -37.13
C GLY A 452 -6.56 14.47 -35.63
N SER A 453 -7.58 14.78 -34.83
CA SER A 453 -7.45 14.86 -33.36
C SER A 453 -7.87 13.57 -32.63
N TYR A 454 -8.25 12.51 -33.35
CA TYR A 454 -8.75 11.26 -32.79
C TYR A 454 -7.66 10.20 -32.76
N VAL A 455 -7.69 9.32 -31.75
CA VAL A 455 -6.80 8.16 -31.66
C VAL A 455 -7.64 6.89 -31.77
N GLU A 456 -7.32 6.05 -32.75
CA GLU A 456 -8.00 4.79 -33.01
C GLU A 456 -7.08 3.62 -32.63
N PRO A 457 -7.63 2.48 -32.18
CA PRO A 457 -6.83 1.30 -31.85
C PRO A 457 -6.17 0.73 -33.10
N CYS A 458 -4.92 0.26 -32.96
CA CYS A 458 -4.19 -0.43 -34.02
C CYS A 458 -3.42 -1.63 -33.46
N GLU A 459 -2.83 -2.45 -34.33
CA GLU A 459 -1.99 -3.57 -33.90
C GLU A 459 -0.73 -3.05 -33.19
N GLU A 460 -0.49 -3.52 -31.97
CA GLU A 460 0.67 -3.09 -31.18
C GLU A 460 1.96 -3.59 -31.85
N ARG A 461 2.87 -2.66 -32.12
CA ARG A 461 4.16 -2.97 -32.75
C ARG A 461 5.28 -2.10 -32.23
N GLN A 462 6.51 -2.56 -32.44
CA GLN A 462 7.69 -1.77 -32.11
C GLN A 462 7.77 -0.52 -32.99
N CYS A 463 8.24 0.57 -32.38
CA CYS A 463 8.43 1.82 -33.08
C CYS A 463 9.75 1.80 -33.87
N HIS A 464 9.65 1.72 -35.20
CA HIS A 464 10.76 1.93 -36.12
C HIS A 464 10.53 3.25 -36.85
N GLY A 465 11.24 4.32 -36.44
CA GLY A 465 11.15 5.62 -37.12
C GLY A 465 11.42 6.83 -36.23
N ARG A 466 11.32 8.01 -36.84
CA ARG A 466 11.63 9.28 -36.17
C ARG A 466 10.47 9.71 -35.28
N LEU A 467 10.76 9.81 -33.98
CA LEU A 467 9.80 10.25 -32.99
C LEU A 467 9.82 11.78 -32.85
N SER A 468 8.62 12.35 -32.71
CA SER A 468 8.36 13.77 -32.51
C SER A 468 7.25 13.95 -31.46
N LEU A 469 6.82 15.19 -31.21
CA LEU A 469 5.74 15.50 -30.27
C LEU A 469 4.47 15.89 -31.01
N PHE A 470 3.33 15.69 -30.35
CA PHE A 470 2.07 16.26 -30.81
C PHE A 470 2.04 17.76 -30.49
N ASN A 471 1.76 18.56 -31.52
CA ASN A 471 1.52 20.00 -31.43
C ASN A 471 0.03 20.35 -31.35
N ARG A 472 -0.84 19.33 -31.27
CA ARG A 472 -2.29 19.47 -31.21
C ARG A 472 -2.90 18.60 -30.12
N ARG A 473 -4.12 18.96 -29.71
CA ARG A 473 -4.91 18.22 -28.73
C ARG A 473 -5.39 16.91 -29.33
N LEU A 474 -5.40 15.84 -28.54
CA LEU A 474 -5.87 14.52 -28.96
C LEU A 474 -6.99 14.01 -28.03
N GLY A 475 -7.98 13.32 -28.57
CA GLY A 475 -9.15 12.86 -27.81
C GLY A 475 -10.42 12.75 -28.64
N GLY A 476 -11.55 13.18 -28.06
CA GLY A 476 -12.88 13.08 -28.66
C GLY A 476 -13.49 11.68 -28.61
N PHE A 477 -14.71 11.57 -29.13
CA PHE A 477 -15.45 10.30 -29.20
C PHE A 477 -15.17 9.59 -30.53
N VAL A 478 -14.88 8.29 -30.47
CA VAL A 478 -14.77 7.41 -31.64
C VAL A 478 -15.91 6.39 -31.55
N SER A 479 -16.68 6.22 -32.62
CA SER A 479 -17.86 5.35 -32.65
C SER A 479 -17.51 3.88 -32.38
N THR A 480 -18.37 3.20 -31.60
CA THR A 480 -18.20 1.82 -31.11
C THR A 480 -18.08 0.76 -32.21
N SER A 481 -18.59 1.03 -33.42
CA SER A 481 -18.46 0.12 -34.57
C SER A 481 -17.01 -0.08 -35.04
N GLN A 482 -16.11 0.87 -34.76
CA GLN A 482 -14.67 0.77 -35.06
C GLN A 482 -13.86 0.16 -33.90
N LEU A 483 -14.36 0.20 -32.66
CA LEU A 483 -13.71 -0.37 -31.47
C LEU A 483 -13.95 -1.89 -31.31
N ALA A 484 -15.10 -2.40 -31.75
CA ALA A 484 -15.44 -3.82 -31.69
C ALA A 484 -14.51 -4.71 -32.56
N PHE A 485 -14.04 -4.18 -33.69
CA PHE A 485 -13.11 -4.90 -34.58
C PHE A 485 -11.70 -5.09 -34.00
N ALA A 486 -11.30 -4.27 -33.03
CA ALA A 486 -9.98 -4.33 -32.39
C ALA A 486 -9.96 -5.16 -31.08
N SER A 487 -11.10 -5.31 -30.40
CA SER A 487 -11.22 -6.15 -29.20
C SER A 487 -10.89 -7.63 -29.46
N ASN A 488 -11.12 -8.10 -30.69
CA ASN A 488 -10.89 -9.50 -31.10
C ASN A 488 -9.46 -9.80 -31.54
N LYS A 489 -8.54 -8.83 -31.54
CA LYS A 489 -7.16 -9.00 -32.06
C LYS A 489 -6.04 -8.91 -31.02
N VAL A 490 -6.34 -8.78 -29.72
CA VAL A 490 -5.32 -9.02 -28.68
C VAL A 490 -5.24 -10.52 -28.42
N VAL A 491 -4.41 -11.20 -29.20
CA VAL A 491 -4.13 -12.63 -29.12
C VAL A 491 -3.49 -12.95 -27.74
N PRO A 492 -3.95 -13.99 -27.01
CA PRO A 492 -3.18 -14.55 -25.91
C PRO A 492 -1.90 -15.18 -26.49
N TRP A 493 -0.75 -14.71 -26.04
CA TRP A 493 0.55 -15.17 -26.53
C TRP A 493 0.74 -16.65 -26.17
N ASN A 494 0.73 -17.54 -27.15
CA ASN A 494 1.11 -18.94 -27.02
C ASN A 494 2.64 -19.06 -26.94
N SER A 495 3.10 -19.92 -26.03
CA SER A 495 4.50 -20.31 -25.81
C SER A 495 5.25 -20.68 -27.10
N PRO A 496 6.58 -20.49 -27.17
CA PRO A 496 7.34 -20.85 -28.36
C PRO A 496 7.34 -22.37 -28.55
N SER A 497 6.80 -22.81 -29.69
CA SER A 497 6.94 -24.18 -30.17
C SER A 497 8.42 -24.49 -30.43
N SER A 498 8.85 -25.62 -29.89
CA SER A 498 10.10 -26.28 -30.19
C SER A 498 10.27 -26.42 -31.71
N SER A 499 11.27 -25.75 -32.29
CA SER A 499 11.72 -26.00 -33.64
C SER A 499 12.27 -27.43 -33.74
N ARG A 500 11.64 -28.24 -34.59
CA ARG A 500 12.17 -29.52 -35.04
C ARG A 500 13.48 -29.24 -35.80
N LEU A 501 14.57 -29.84 -35.35
CA LEU A 501 15.72 -30.11 -36.22
C LEU A 501 15.23 -31.01 -37.36
N SER A 502 15.38 -30.51 -38.60
CA SER A 502 15.48 -31.37 -39.77
C SER A 502 16.97 -31.59 -40.02
N THR A 503 17.41 -32.83 -39.88
CA THR A 503 18.72 -33.31 -40.28
C THR A 503 18.66 -33.71 -41.75
N THR A 504 19.45 -33.05 -42.57
CA THR A 504 19.94 -33.57 -43.86
C THR A 504 21.46 -33.49 -43.84
N THR A 505 22.10 -34.57 -43.42
CA THR A 505 23.19 -35.30 -44.11
C THR A 505 23.65 -36.45 -43.22
#